data_AF-A0A4U3A968-F1
#
_entry.id   AF-A0A4U3A968-F1
#
_cell.length_a   1.000
_cell.length_b   1.000
_cell.length_c   1.000
_cell.angle_alpha   90.00
_cell.angle_beta   90.00
_cell.angle_gamma   90.00
#
_symmetry.space_group_name_H-M   'P 1'
#
loop_
_entity.id
_entity.type
_entity.pdbx_description
1 polymer ?
#
loop_
_entity_poly.entity_id
_entity_poly.type
_entity_poly.pdbx_seq_one_letter_code
_entity_poly.pdbx_strand_id
1 'polypeptide(L)'
;MAATKIDSGTDVNFGALTRMLFDYLKTKNVELNYKHSVENIKRTKNGLWEVKVHDMNSGKIEHHTAKFVFIGGGGGSLPLLQKTGIPESKHIGGFPVSGLFMVCKNPKVVEQHHAKVYGKAKVGAPPMSVPHLDTRYIDNKKALLFGPFAGFSPKFLKTGSNLDLIGYVKTNN
;
A
#
# COMPACT_ATOMS: atom_id res chain seq x y z
N MET A 1 -8.19 -19.46 -26.58
CA MET A 1 -6.99 -18.81 -26.01
C MET A 1 -7.05 -18.88 -24.49
N ALA A 2 -6.07 -19.53 -23.85
CA ALA A 2 -6.02 -19.72 -22.39
C ALA A 2 -5.25 -18.62 -21.65
N ALA A 3 -4.36 -17.91 -22.35
CA ALA A 3 -3.59 -16.79 -21.83
C ALA A 3 -3.37 -15.72 -22.90
N THR A 4 -3.10 -14.49 -22.46
CA THR A 4 -2.73 -13.35 -23.30
C THR A 4 -1.30 -12.93 -22.97
N LYS A 5 -0.45 -12.83 -23.99
CA LYS A 5 0.92 -12.31 -23.89
C LYS A 5 0.94 -10.87 -24.40
N ILE A 6 1.64 -9.97 -23.69
CA ILE A 6 1.88 -8.60 -24.13
C ILE A 6 3.39 -8.34 -24.27
N ASP A 7 3.86 -8.16 -25.51
CA ASP A 7 5.29 -7.92 -25.78
C ASP A 7 5.75 -6.52 -25.36
N SER A 8 4.85 -5.53 -25.37
CA SER A 8 5.10 -4.17 -24.91
C SER A 8 4.96 -3.98 -23.39
N GLY A 9 4.70 -5.05 -22.64
CA GLY A 9 4.43 -4.95 -21.21
C GLY A 9 5.64 -4.46 -20.42
N THR A 10 5.56 -3.24 -19.88
CA THR A 10 6.62 -2.66 -19.06
C THR A 10 6.43 -2.96 -17.57
N ASP A 11 7.54 -3.14 -16.87
CA ASP A 11 7.55 -3.22 -15.41
C ASP A 11 7.71 -1.81 -14.81
N VAL A 12 6.94 -1.50 -13.77
CA VAL A 12 7.07 -0.24 -13.03
C VAL A 12 7.61 -0.54 -11.64
N ASN A 13 8.80 -0.01 -11.35
CA ASN A 13 9.35 -0.08 -10.01
C ASN A 13 8.73 1.04 -9.15
N PHE A 14 7.62 0.74 -8.50
CA PHE A 14 6.91 1.70 -7.63
C PHE A 14 7.79 2.21 -6.47
N GLY A 15 8.74 1.42 -5.99
CA GLY A 15 9.69 1.88 -4.96
C GLY A 15 10.62 2.98 -5.49
N ALA A 16 11.14 2.81 -6.71
CA ALA A 16 11.96 3.82 -7.38
C ALA A 16 11.14 5.07 -7.70
N LEU A 17 9.94 4.89 -8.25
CA LEU A 17 9.01 5.99 -8.55
C LEU A 17 8.70 6.82 -7.30
N THR A 18 8.37 6.18 -6.17
CA THR A 18 8.10 6.89 -4.91
C THR A 18 9.31 7.69 -4.43
N ARG A 19 10.54 7.14 -4.53
CA ARG A 19 11.76 7.87 -4.17
C ARG A 19 11.97 9.10 -5.07
N MET A 20 11.81 8.93 -6.38
CA MET A 20 11.91 10.05 -7.34
C MET A 20 10.89 11.16 -7.04
N LEU A 21 9.64 10.78 -6.72
CA LEU A 21 8.60 11.73 -6.34
C LEU A 21 8.98 12.48 -5.04
N PHE A 22 9.50 11.77 -4.03
CA PHE A 22 9.93 12.39 -2.77
C PHE A 22 11.14 13.31 -2.95
N ASP A 23 12.11 12.93 -3.77
CA ASP A 23 13.25 13.78 -4.07
C ASP A 23 12.81 15.05 -4.82
N TYR A 24 11.83 14.94 -5.73
CA TYR A 24 11.22 16.11 -6.35
C TYR A 24 10.51 17.00 -5.32
N LEU A 25 9.75 16.44 -4.37
CA LEU A 25 9.07 17.23 -3.34
C LEU A 25 10.03 18.03 -2.46
N LYS A 26 11.24 17.52 -2.18
CA LYS A 26 12.28 18.28 -1.46
C LYS A 26 12.67 19.57 -2.20
N THR A 27 12.58 19.59 -3.54
CA THR A 27 12.82 20.80 -4.35
C THR A 27 11.68 21.82 -4.30
N LYS A 28 10.53 21.45 -3.71
CA LYS A 28 9.31 22.26 -3.68
C LYS A 28 8.96 22.82 -2.30
N ASN A 29 9.96 22.97 -1.42
CA ASN A 29 9.78 23.46 -0.06
C ASN A 29 8.74 22.64 0.75
N VAL A 30 8.74 21.33 0.52
CA VAL A 30 7.91 20.38 1.28
C VAL A 30 8.80 19.70 2.32
N GLU A 31 8.35 19.74 3.57
CA GLU A 31 9.01 19.03 4.67
C GLU A 31 8.62 17.55 4.65
N LEU A 32 9.62 16.66 4.71
CA LEU A 32 9.42 15.21 4.70
C LEU A 32 9.98 14.61 5.99
N ASN A 33 9.08 14.09 6.83
CA ASN A 33 9.41 13.51 8.12
C ASN A 33 9.24 11.99 8.11
N TYR A 34 10.36 11.26 8.00
CA TYR A 34 10.38 9.80 8.09
C TYR A 34 10.40 9.34 9.55
N LYS A 35 9.96 8.11 9.83
CA LYS A 35 9.89 7.54 11.19
C LYS A 35 9.02 8.38 12.15
N HIS A 36 8.03 9.07 11.59
CA HIS A 36 7.02 9.79 12.35
C HIS A 36 5.69 9.06 12.20
N SER A 37 5.12 8.61 13.32
CA SER A 37 3.86 7.88 13.34
C SER A 37 2.72 8.79 13.78
N VAL A 38 1.69 8.93 12.95
CA VAL A 38 0.49 9.68 13.33
C VAL A 38 -0.36 8.84 14.28
N GLU A 39 -0.49 9.28 15.52
CA GLU A 39 -1.23 8.57 16.55
C GLU A 39 -2.69 9.03 16.66
N ASN A 40 -2.97 10.29 16.36
CA ASN A 40 -4.34 10.82 16.43
C ASN A 40 -4.54 12.03 15.51
N ILE A 41 -5.79 12.24 15.08
CA ILE A 41 -6.21 13.39 14.28
C ILE A 41 -7.55 13.86 14.85
N LYS A 42 -7.69 15.14 15.20
CA LYS A 42 -8.95 15.69 15.72
C LYS A 42 -9.17 17.12 15.23
N ARG A 43 -10.43 17.56 15.22
CA ARG A 43 -10.76 18.97 14.97
C ARG A 43 -10.55 19.80 16.23
N THR A 44 -9.88 20.94 16.10
CA THR A 44 -9.71 21.91 17.19
C THR A 44 -10.94 22.81 17.31
N LYS A 45 -11.07 23.53 18.43
CA LYS A 45 -12.19 24.48 18.66
C LYS A 45 -12.23 25.62 17.63
N ASN A 46 -11.08 26.03 17.10
CA ASN A 46 -10.98 27.05 16.04
C ASN A 46 -11.12 26.47 14.62
N GLY A 47 -11.53 25.20 14.48
CA GLY A 47 -11.83 24.60 13.19
C GLY A 47 -10.61 24.18 12.36
N LEU A 48 -9.41 24.14 12.92
CA LEU A 48 -8.24 23.50 12.31
C LEU A 48 -8.21 21.99 12.63
N TRP A 49 -7.30 21.27 12.00
CA TRP A 49 -6.94 19.91 12.38
C TRP A 49 -5.72 19.95 13.30
N GLU A 50 -5.76 19.19 14.38
CA GLU A 50 -4.58 18.86 15.19
C GLU A 50 -4.19 17.41 14.90
N VAL A 51 -2.91 17.20 14.62
CA VAL A 51 -2.29 15.90 14.35
C VAL A 51 -1.30 15.59 15.47
N LYS A 52 -1.54 14.53 16.23
CA LYS A 52 -0.61 14.01 17.24
C LYS A 52 0.36 13.06 16.54
N VAL A 53 1.65 13.37 16.60
CA VAL A 53 2.72 12.63 15.93
C VAL A 53 3.71 12.12 16.97
N HIS A 54 4.14 10.87 16.82
CA HIS A 54 5.22 10.28 17.61
C HIS A 54 6.45 10.15 16.73
N ASP A 55 7.51 10.90 17.05
CA ASP A 55 8.83 10.73 16.44
C ASP A 55 9.50 9.49 17.03
N MET A 56 9.65 8.45 16.22
CA MET A 56 10.19 7.17 16.66
C MET A 56 11.71 7.21 16.90
N ASN A 57 12.42 8.25 16.44
CA ASN A 57 13.86 8.38 16.73
C ASN A 57 14.08 8.95 18.13
N SER A 58 13.35 10.02 18.49
CA SER A 58 13.52 10.71 19.78
C SER A 58 12.57 10.22 20.87
N GLY A 59 11.50 9.49 20.51
CA GLY A 59 10.43 9.09 21.41
C GLY A 59 9.49 10.23 21.81
N LYS A 60 9.64 11.42 21.21
CA LYS A 60 8.84 12.59 21.55
C LYS A 60 7.46 12.54 20.90
N ILE A 61 6.50 13.12 21.60
CA ILE A 61 5.17 13.39 21.07
C ILE A 61 5.09 14.86 20.67
N GLU A 62 4.67 15.09 19.44
CA GLU A 62 4.48 16.40 18.83
C GLU A 62 3.03 16.61 18.45
N HIS A 63 2.61 17.88 18.44
CA HIS A 63 1.28 18.29 18.02
C HIS A 63 1.41 19.35 16.94
N HIS A 64 0.92 19.01 15.75
CA HIS A 64 0.94 19.89 14.58
C HIS A 64 -0.46 20.34 14.24
N THR A 65 -0.63 21.58 13.78
CA THR A 65 -1.93 22.08 13.32
C THR A 65 -1.94 22.34 11.82
N ALA A 66 -3.05 22.03 11.16
CA ALA A 66 -3.20 22.19 9.71
C ALA A 66 -4.61 22.63 9.34
N LYS A 67 -4.73 23.43 8.27
CA LYS A 67 -6.04 23.79 7.69
C LYS A 67 -6.69 22.60 6.97
N PHE A 68 -5.86 21.72 6.42
CA PHE A 68 -6.26 20.56 5.63
C PHE A 68 -5.35 19.37 5.95
N VAL A 69 -5.92 18.16 5.98
CA VAL A 69 -5.20 16.91 6.21
C VAL A 69 -5.62 15.91 5.13
N PHE A 70 -4.64 15.36 4.42
CA PHE A 70 -4.82 14.26 3.49
C PHE A 70 -4.29 12.95 4.11
N ILE A 71 -5.13 11.92 4.19
CA ILE A 71 -4.77 10.63 4.76
C ILE A 71 -4.39 9.64 3.64
N GLY A 72 -3.10 9.58 3.33
CA GLY A 72 -2.51 8.65 2.35
C GLY A 72 -1.84 7.41 2.96
N GLY A 73 -2.43 6.81 3.99
CA GLY A 73 -1.82 5.75 4.83
C GLY A 73 -1.86 4.32 4.28
N GLY A 74 -2.29 4.11 3.02
CA GLY A 74 -2.53 2.78 2.47
C GLY A 74 -3.54 1.99 3.32
N GLY A 75 -3.20 0.77 3.72
CA GLY A 75 -4.04 -0.01 4.63
C GLY A 75 -4.25 0.63 6.01
N GLY A 76 -3.35 1.53 6.44
CA GLY A 76 -3.46 2.29 7.70
C GLY A 76 -4.38 3.51 7.64
N SER A 77 -5.03 3.79 6.51
CA SER A 77 -5.87 4.99 6.36
C SER A 77 -7.15 4.94 7.19
N LEU A 78 -7.84 3.80 7.22
CA LEU A 78 -9.16 3.71 7.87
C LEU A 78 -9.12 4.00 9.38
N PRO A 79 -8.17 3.50 10.19
CA PRO A 79 -8.11 3.83 11.62
C PRO A 79 -7.82 5.31 11.86
N LEU A 80 -6.97 5.92 11.01
CA LEU A 80 -6.71 7.36 11.10
C LEU A 80 -7.96 8.17 10.77
N LEU A 81 -8.70 7.76 9.73
CA LEU A 81 -9.97 8.38 9.37
C LEU A 81 -11.00 8.23 10.51
N GLN A 82 -11.14 7.04 11.08
CA GLN A 82 -12.05 6.81 12.21
C GLN A 82 -11.67 7.61 13.47
N LYS A 83 -10.38 7.91 13.69
CA LYS A 83 -9.92 8.77 14.80
C LYS A 83 -10.37 10.22 14.64
N THR A 84 -10.63 10.69 13.42
CA THR A 84 -11.14 12.05 13.19
C THR A 84 -12.53 12.30 13.77
N GLY A 85 -13.32 11.24 13.95
CA GLY A 85 -14.69 11.31 14.46
C GLY A 85 -15.70 11.94 13.50
N ILE A 86 -15.32 12.22 12.24
CA ILE A 86 -16.27 12.78 11.26
C ILE A 86 -17.35 11.76 10.89
N PRO A 87 -18.58 12.19 10.54
CA PRO A 87 -19.66 11.29 10.20
C PRO A 87 -19.33 10.30 9.08
N GLU A 88 -18.58 10.75 8.07
CA GLU A 88 -18.17 9.98 6.89
C GLU A 88 -17.18 8.86 7.23
N SER A 89 -16.57 8.88 8.42
CA SER A 89 -15.70 7.80 8.88
C SER A 89 -16.45 6.60 9.44
N LYS A 90 -17.76 6.73 9.67
CA LYS A 90 -18.64 5.67 10.15
C LYS A 90 -19.12 4.80 8.99
N HIS A 91 -19.53 3.58 9.28
CA HIS A 91 -20.08 2.63 8.29
C HIS A 91 -19.09 2.23 7.17
N ILE A 92 -17.79 2.42 7.41
CA ILE A 92 -16.72 2.00 6.50
C ILE A 92 -15.90 0.91 7.19
N GLY A 93 -15.94 -0.29 6.62
CA GLY A 93 -15.08 -1.41 6.98
C GLY A 93 -13.94 -1.58 5.98
N GLY A 94 -12.78 -2.00 6.49
CA GLY A 94 -11.65 -2.44 5.66
C GLY A 94 -11.51 -3.96 5.77
N PHE A 95 -11.22 -4.63 4.66
CA PHE A 95 -10.88 -6.05 4.66
C PHE A 95 -9.51 -6.26 3.98
N PRO A 96 -8.52 -6.81 4.68
CA PRO A 96 -7.19 -6.98 4.12
C PRO A 96 -7.17 -8.19 3.18
N VAL A 97 -6.97 -7.94 1.89
CA VAL A 97 -6.76 -8.98 0.87
C VAL A 97 -5.28 -9.03 0.52
N SER A 98 -4.67 -10.22 0.60
CA SER A 98 -3.26 -10.41 0.25
C SER A 98 -3.11 -11.11 -1.10
N GLY A 99 -2.04 -10.77 -1.81
CA GLY A 99 -1.61 -11.44 -3.03
C GLY A 99 -0.20 -11.99 -2.83
N LEU A 100 -0.05 -13.31 -2.96
CA LEU A 100 1.24 -13.99 -2.85
C LEU A 100 1.80 -14.29 -4.23
N PHE A 101 3.11 -14.14 -4.39
CA PHE A 101 3.81 -14.47 -5.63
C PHE A 101 4.91 -15.49 -5.33
N MET A 102 4.98 -16.53 -6.15
CA MET A 102 6.17 -17.39 -6.21
C MET A 102 7.24 -16.69 -7.04
N VAL A 103 8.49 -16.72 -6.57
CA VAL A 103 9.61 -16.01 -7.19
C VAL A 103 10.67 -17.01 -7.63
N CYS A 104 10.95 -17.06 -8.94
CA CYS A 104 12.07 -17.80 -9.50
C CYS A 104 13.24 -16.84 -9.83
N LYS A 105 14.43 -17.17 -9.33
CA LYS A 105 15.68 -16.43 -9.56
C LYS A 105 16.74 -17.23 -10.30
N ASN A 106 16.41 -18.43 -10.79
CA ASN A 106 17.35 -19.26 -11.55
C ASN A 106 17.65 -18.58 -12.90
N PRO A 107 18.89 -18.13 -13.16
CA PRO A 107 19.22 -17.37 -14.37
C PRO A 107 18.87 -18.12 -15.66
N LYS A 108 19.14 -19.44 -15.71
CA LYS A 108 18.86 -20.28 -16.88
C LYS A 108 17.38 -20.29 -17.26
N VAL A 109 16.50 -20.30 -16.25
CA VAL A 109 15.04 -20.27 -16.47
C VAL A 109 14.58 -18.86 -16.80
N VAL A 110 15.08 -17.87 -16.07
CA VAL A 110 14.66 -16.47 -16.19
C VAL A 110 15.05 -15.87 -17.55
N GLU A 111 16.22 -16.23 -18.10
CA GLU A 111 16.67 -15.77 -19.43
C GLU A 111 15.79 -16.26 -20.57
N GLN A 112 15.22 -17.46 -20.44
CA GLN A 112 14.29 -18.04 -21.41
C GLN A 112 12.91 -17.35 -21.39
N HIS A 113 12.60 -16.55 -20.36
CA HIS A 113 11.26 -16.02 -20.12
C HIS A 113 11.29 -14.49 -19.98
N HIS A 114 11.13 -13.80 -21.11
CA HIS A 114 10.75 -12.39 -21.19
C HIS A 114 9.25 -12.27 -21.44
N ALA A 115 8.45 -12.39 -20.37
CA ALA A 115 7.02 -12.61 -20.50
C ALA A 115 6.21 -11.74 -19.54
N LYS A 116 5.07 -11.27 -20.05
CA LYS A 116 3.94 -10.73 -19.31
C LYS A 116 2.74 -11.51 -19.80
N VAL A 117 2.44 -12.61 -19.12
CA VAL A 117 1.45 -13.61 -19.56
C VAL A 117 0.35 -13.67 -18.53
N TYR A 118 -0.85 -13.25 -18.94
CA TYR A 118 -2.02 -13.21 -18.08
C TYR A 118 -2.94 -14.37 -18.42
N GLY A 119 -3.34 -15.13 -17.41
CA GLY A 119 -4.41 -16.11 -17.59
C GLY A 119 -5.74 -15.42 -17.95
N LYS A 120 -6.59 -16.12 -18.69
CA LYS A 120 -7.92 -15.60 -19.04
C LYS A 120 -8.85 -15.64 -17.83
N ALA A 121 -9.32 -14.48 -17.39
CA ALA A 121 -10.39 -14.41 -16.38
C ALA A 121 -11.70 -14.98 -16.95
N LYS A 122 -12.46 -15.69 -16.11
CA LYS A 122 -13.84 -16.06 -16.44
C LYS A 122 -14.65 -14.78 -16.62
N VAL A 123 -15.59 -14.76 -17.58
CA VAL A 123 -16.49 -13.62 -17.78
C VAL A 123 -17.19 -13.29 -16.46
N GLY A 124 -17.08 -12.05 -16.00
CA GLY A 124 -17.63 -11.56 -14.73
C GLY A 124 -16.71 -11.68 -13.51
N ALA A 125 -15.55 -12.35 -13.60
CA ALA A 125 -14.59 -12.38 -12.50
C ALA A 125 -13.74 -11.08 -12.47
N PRO A 126 -13.37 -10.56 -11.29
CA PRO A 126 -12.48 -9.41 -11.18
C PRO A 126 -11.17 -9.70 -11.94
N PRO A 127 -10.70 -8.81 -12.83
CA PRO A 127 -9.55 -9.07 -13.70
C PRO A 127 -8.23 -9.28 -12.96
N MET A 128 -8.17 -8.96 -11.66
CA MET A 128 -6.98 -9.07 -10.81
C MET A 128 -6.83 -10.43 -10.09
N SER A 129 -7.74 -11.39 -10.28
CA SER A 129 -7.74 -12.67 -9.54
C SER A 129 -7.02 -13.82 -10.24
N VAL A 130 -6.59 -13.63 -11.50
CA VAL A 130 -6.01 -14.71 -12.28
C VAL A 130 -4.49 -14.69 -12.16
N PRO A 131 -3.85 -15.83 -11.83
CA PRO A 131 -2.40 -15.93 -11.86
C PRO A 131 -1.84 -15.56 -13.23
N HIS A 132 -0.78 -14.78 -13.20
CA HIS A 132 -0.02 -14.32 -14.32
C HIS A 132 1.47 -14.58 -14.08
N LEU A 133 2.21 -14.70 -15.17
CA LEU A 133 3.64 -14.90 -15.18
C LEU A 133 4.31 -13.61 -15.68
N ASP A 134 5.09 -13.00 -14.81
CA ASP A 134 5.75 -11.72 -15.07
C ASP A 134 7.26 -11.80 -14.90
N THR A 135 7.99 -11.34 -15.92
CA THR A 135 9.37 -10.90 -15.73
C THR A 135 9.37 -9.58 -14.97
N ARG A 136 10.12 -9.50 -13.86
CA ARG A 136 10.31 -8.29 -13.04
C ARG A 136 11.79 -8.00 -12.86
N TYR A 137 12.11 -6.72 -12.65
CA TYR A 137 13.45 -6.30 -12.27
C TYR A 137 13.46 -5.83 -10.82
N ILE A 138 14.11 -6.60 -9.96
CA ILE A 138 14.24 -6.32 -8.53
C ILE A 138 15.72 -6.08 -8.26
N ASP A 139 16.08 -4.88 -7.80
CA ASP A 139 17.46 -4.45 -7.58
C ASP A 139 18.36 -4.71 -8.80
N ASN A 140 17.86 -4.33 -9.98
CA ASN A 140 18.46 -4.54 -11.30
C ASN A 140 18.71 -6.00 -11.70
N LYS A 141 18.20 -6.96 -10.92
CA LYS A 141 18.27 -8.39 -11.24
C LYS A 141 16.92 -8.86 -11.78
N LYS A 142 16.97 -9.61 -12.88
CA LYS A 142 15.78 -10.20 -13.49
C LYS A 142 15.27 -11.34 -12.60
N ALA A 143 13.96 -11.36 -12.36
CA ALA A 143 13.26 -12.43 -11.66
C ALA A 143 11.96 -12.76 -12.40
N LEU A 144 11.49 -14.00 -12.24
CA LEU A 144 10.20 -14.44 -12.78
C LEU A 144 9.22 -14.62 -11.62
N LEU A 145 8.09 -13.92 -11.67
CA LEU A 145 7.04 -13.97 -10.66
C LEU A 145 5.82 -14.69 -11.22
N PHE A 146 5.25 -15.60 -10.44
CA PHE A 146 3.99 -16.26 -10.75
C PHE A 146 2.98 -16.06 -9.63
N GLY A 147 1.79 -15.56 -9.97
CA GLY A 147 0.74 -15.16 -9.02
C GLY A 147 -0.12 -14.02 -9.60
N PRO A 148 -0.95 -13.32 -8.81
CA PRO A 148 -1.10 -13.50 -7.37
C PRO A 148 -1.91 -14.75 -7.04
N PHE A 149 -1.47 -15.47 -6.01
CA PHE A 149 -2.31 -16.42 -5.29
C PHE A 149 -3.03 -15.68 -4.18
N ALA A 150 -4.31 -15.99 -3.99
CA ALA A 150 -5.08 -15.44 -2.89
C ALA A 150 -4.41 -15.83 -1.57
N GLY A 151 -4.11 -14.82 -0.76
CA GLY A 151 -3.66 -14.99 0.61
C GLY A 151 -4.57 -14.22 1.54
N PHE A 152 -4.61 -14.65 2.79
CA PHE A 152 -5.23 -13.88 3.86
C PHE A 152 -4.17 -13.50 4.88
N SER A 153 -4.19 -12.23 5.29
CA SER A 153 -3.42 -11.74 6.42
C SER A 153 -4.32 -10.77 7.19
N PRO A 154 -4.42 -10.87 8.52
CA PRO A 154 -5.19 -9.92 9.31
C PRO A 154 -4.49 -8.54 9.39
N LYS A 155 -3.26 -8.41 8.89
CA LYS A 155 -2.45 -7.19 8.91
C LYS A 155 -2.88 -6.22 7.80
N PHE A 156 -3.01 -4.95 8.13
CA PHE A 156 -3.31 -3.90 7.15
C PHE A 156 -2.05 -3.22 6.61
N LEU A 157 -0.96 -3.29 7.36
CA LEU A 157 0.36 -2.82 6.93
C LEU A 157 1.31 -4.00 6.74
N LYS A 158 2.32 -3.85 5.87
CA LYS A 158 3.33 -4.90 5.63
C LYS A 158 4.01 -5.38 6.91
N THR A 159 4.26 -4.45 7.84
CA THR A 159 4.82 -4.70 9.17
C THR A 159 3.80 -4.43 10.29
N GLY A 160 2.51 -4.63 10.00
CA GLY A 160 1.39 -4.41 10.94
C GLY A 160 1.18 -5.53 11.95
N SER A 161 0.16 -5.38 12.79
CA SER A 161 -0.18 -6.34 13.85
C SER A 161 -1.13 -7.42 13.36
N ASN A 162 -0.97 -8.64 13.88
CA ASN A 162 -1.95 -9.71 13.63
C ASN A 162 -3.34 -9.42 14.24
N LEU A 163 -3.42 -8.42 15.13
CA LEU A 163 -4.66 -7.96 15.75
C LEU A 163 -5.30 -6.78 15.00
N ASP A 164 -4.71 -6.31 13.89
CA ASP A 164 -5.22 -5.16 13.14
C ASP A 164 -6.70 -5.36 12.77
N LEU A 165 -7.07 -6.52 12.20
CA LEU A 165 -8.47 -6.79 11.80
C LEU A 165 -9.48 -6.60 12.94
N ILE A 166 -9.14 -6.99 14.17
CA ILE A 166 -10.03 -6.81 15.34
C ILE A 166 -10.16 -5.32 15.67
N GLY A 167 -9.04 -4.57 15.67
CA GLY A 167 -9.04 -3.14 15.94
C GLY A 167 -9.73 -2.30 14.86
N TYR A 168 -9.86 -2.84 13.65
CA TYR A 168 -10.50 -2.16 12.52
C TYR A 168 -12.01 -2.37 12.50
N VAL A 169 -12.53 -3.47 13.06
CA VAL A 169 -13.97 -3.75 13.18
C VAL A 169 -14.52 -3.03 14.41
N LYS A 170 -15.43 -2.08 14.19
CA LYS A 170 -16.17 -1.39 15.26
C LYS A 170 -17.64 -1.74 15.19
N THR A 171 -18.35 -1.60 16.31
CA THR A 171 -19.80 -1.83 16.41
C THR A 171 -20.63 -0.94 15.49
N ASN A 172 -20.04 0.13 14.94
CA ASN A 172 -20.67 1.09 14.05
C ASN A 172 -19.95 1.24 12.69
N ASN A 173 -19.11 0.27 12.33
CA ASN A 173 -18.72 0.09 10.94
C ASN A 173 -19.85 -0.53 10.12
#